data_AF-A0A1X0I7W9-F1
#
_entry.id   AF-A0A1X0I7W9-F1
#
_cell.length_a   1.000
_cell.length_b   1.000
_cell.length_c   1.000
_cell.angle_alpha   90.00
_cell.angle_beta   90.00
_cell.angle_gamma   90.00
#
_symmetry.space_group_name_H-M   'P 1'
#
loop_
_entity.id
_entity.type
_entity.pdbx_description
1 polymer ?
#
loop_
_entity_poly.entity_id
_entity_poly.type
_entity_poly.pdbx_seq_one_letter_code
_entity_poly.pdbx_strand_id
1 'polypeptide(L)'
;MTELQAAEPMAIADSLASRYRTSSGPVVLTGVQAIARQLVEQRERDRRAGRHVATFVSGYQGSPLAGLDQLLAGQHALRADHHVHLVPAVNEELAATSVWGSQLNLPSGTRYYDGVIGVWYGKGPGLDRASDALRHGALYGANPAGGTLVLVGDDPASKSSSVPVASERSMAALSMPIFFPRNAEEIVAFGMYGVALSRASGCWSAMKIVADVADGVWTLDRDFANFGIATPTIEWDGRPWTYRQRICAAPPDSLLAEADLYGPRWAMVEAFNTANEIDSIEIDPPQAWLGIVAVGTAYDAVREALANLGLGDIDLLRAGIRILRVGMPYPLGSDKLRRLADDVQQILVVEDKTAFVEMQVKDILYACSGAPVVFGKRGPDRRALIPSDGELTAARLLGPLRQVLKDRVALTISPPP
;
A
#
# COMPACT_ATOMS: atom_id res chain seq x y z
N MET A 1 -30.63 -35.56 -26.14
CA MET A 1 -29.16 -35.59 -26.19
C MET A 1 -28.70 -34.16 -26.16
N THR A 2 -28.32 -33.68 -24.98
CA THR A 2 -27.78 -32.34 -24.78
C THR A 2 -26.42 -32.59 -24.15
N GLU A 3 -25.37 -32.47 -24.96
CA GLU A 3 -23.99 -32.67 -24.51
C GLU A 3 -23.67 -31.57 -23.50
N LEU A 4 -23.52 -31.97 -22.24
CA LEU A 4 -22.82 -31.18 -21.23
C LEU A 4 -21.36 -31.10 -21.68
N GLN A 5 -21.00 -29.95 -22.23
CA GLN A 5 -19.63 -29.61 -22.53
C GLN A 5 -18.90 -29.49 -21.18
N ALA A 6 -18.24 -30.59 -20.77
CA ALA A 6 -17.37 -30.58 -19.62
C ALA A 6 -16.29 -29.54 -19.87
N ALA A 7 -16.20 -28.53 -18.99
CA ALA A 7 -15.09 -27.60 -19.01
C ALA A 7 -13.79 -28.43 -18.89
N GLU A 8 -12.96 -28.40 -19.93
CA GLU A 8 -11.63 -29.01 -19.86
C GLU A 8 -10.88 -28.39 -18.67
N PRO A 9 -10.29 -29.21 -17.77
CA PRO A 9 -9.48 -28.68 -16.70
C PRO A 9 -8.32 -27.90 -17.33
N MET A 10 -8.33 -26.58 -17.13
CA MET A 10 -7.26 -25.69 -17.59
C MET A 10 -5.96 -26.20 -16.99
N ALA A 11 -5.09 -26.76 -17.83
CA ALA A 11 -3.84 -27.36 -17.39
C ALA A 11 -3.03 -26.30 -16.64
N ILE A 12 -2.84 -26.50 -15.33
CA ILE A 12 -1.90 -25.72 -14.54
C ILE A 12 -0.55 -25.88 -15.24
N ALA A 13 -0.02 -24.79 -15.81
CA ALA A 13 1.28 -24.81 -16.44
C ALA A 13 2.33 -25.13 -15.36
N ASP A 14 2.71 -26.40 -15.30
CA ASP A 14 3.43 -27.04 -14.20
C ASP A 14 4.93 -26.73 -14.25
N SER A 15 5.27 -25.44 -14.10
CA SER A 15 6.65 -25.01 -13.90
C SER A 15 6.68 -23.81 -12.98
N LEU A 16 7.64 -23.77 -12.04
CA LEU A 16 7.84 -22.64 -11.12
C LEU A 16 8.01 -21.29 -11.84
N ALA A 17 8.42 -21.32 -13.11
CA ALA A 17 8.53 -20.14 -13.97
C ALA A 17 7.18 -19.50 -14.33
N SER A 18 6.06 -20.24 -14.26
CA SER A 18 4.71 -19.70 -14.52
C SER A 18 4.33 -18.58 -13.54
N ARG A 19 4.91 -18.57 -12.34
CA ARG A 19 4.73 -17.51 -11.33
C ARG A 19 5.08 -16.13 -11.86
N TYR A 20 5.97 -16.01 -12.85
CA TYR A 20 6.44 -14.74 -13.40
C TYR A 20 5.97 -14.51 -14.84
N ARG A 21 4.84 -15.10 -15.25
CA ARG A 21 4.22 -14.87 -16.57
C ARG A 21 2.82 -14.32 -16.41
N THR A 22 2.53 -13.19 -17.06
CA THR A 22 1.24 -12.49 -16.92
C THR A 22 0.02 -13.31 -17.33
N SER A 23 0.19 -14.24 -18.28
CA SER A 23 -0.88 -15.10 -18.81
C SER A 23 -1.01 -16.44 -18.08
N SER A 24 -0.28 -16.66 -16.99
CA SER A 24 -0.38 -17.89 -16.19
C SER A 24 -1.35 -17.71 -15.03
N GLY A 25 -2.16 -18.74 -14.78
CA GLY A 25 -3.05 -18.81 -13.62
C GLY A 25 -3.62 -20.23 -13.43
N PRO A 26 -4.23 -20.50 -12.27
CA PRO A 26 -3.90 -19.93 -10.96
C PRO A 26 -2.47 -20.32 -10.54
N VAL A 27 -1.72 -19.41 -9.88
CA VAL A 27 -0.35 -19.67 -9.41
C VAL A 27 -0.20 -19.42 -7.92
N VAL A 28 0.52 -20.30 -7.22
CA VAL A 28 0.83 -20.13 -5.79
C VAL A 28 2.17 -19.40 -5.64
N LEU A 29 2.19 -18.33 -4.85
CA LEU A 29 3.40 -17.52 -4.63
C LEU A 29 3.43 -16.86 -3.25
N THR A 30 4.64 -16.60 -2.77
CA THR A 30 4.86 -15.85 -1.53
C THR A 30 4.74 -14.35 -1.76
N GLY A 31 4.65 -13.55 -0.69
CA GLY A 31 4.64 -12.09 -0.81
C GLY A 31 5.89 -11.53 -1.48
N VAL A 32 7.09 -12.03 -1.12
CA VAL A 32 8.34 -11.65 -1.79
C VAL A 32 8.32 -12.03 -3.28
N GLN A 33 7.72 -13.17 -3.64
CA GLN A 33 7.52 -13.56 -5.05
C GLN A 33 6.50 -12.67 -5.76
N ALA A 34 5.50 -12.16 -5.04
CA ALA A 34 4.52 -11.21 -5.57
C ALA A 34 5.17 -9.89 -5.99
N ILE A 35 6.22 -9.44 -5.30
CA ILE A 35 7.02 -8.26 -5.71
C ILE A 35 7.64 -8.51 -7.09
N ALA A 36 8.28 -9.67 -7.29
CA ALA A 36 8.86 -10.01 -8.59
C ALA A 36 7.78 -10.11 -9.69
N ARG A 37 6.61 -10.69 -9.36
CA ARG A 37 5.45 -10.72 -10.27
C ARG A 37 4.96 -9.31 -10.60
N GLN A 38 4.92 -8.41 -9.62
CA GLN A 38 4.52 -7.01 -9.82
C GLN A 38 5.41 -6.29 -10.84
N LEU A 39 6.73 -6.50 -10.79
CA LEU A 39 7.65 -5.91 -11.77
C LEU A 39 7.37 -6.41 -13.19
N VAL A 40 7.02 -7.69 -13.36
CA VAL A 40 6.64 -8.26 -14.65
C VAL A 40 5.32 -7.65 -15.15
N GLU A 41 4.29 -7.62 -14.31
CA GLU A 41 2.99 -7.04 -14.70
C GLU A 41 3.11 -5.57 -15.08
N GLN A 42 3.96 -4.82 -14.35
CA GLN A 42 4.24 -3.42 -14.66
C GLN A 42 4.93 -3.26 -16.03
N ARG A 43 5.92 -4.09 -16.33
CA ARG A 43 6.61 -4.08 -17.64
C ARG A 43 5.64 -4.41 -18.78
N GLU A 44 4.80 -5.43 -18.61
CA GLU A 44 3.83 -5.79 -19.64
C GLU A 44 2.78 -4.71 -19.84
N ARG A 45 2.35 -4.03 -18.76
CA ARG A 45 1.48 -2.85 -18.87
C ARG A 45 2.14 -1.75 -19.69
N ASP A 46 3.39 -1.40 -19.37
CA ASP A 46 4.13 -0.36 -20.10
C ASP A 46 4.34 -0.74 -21.57
N ARG A 47 4.66 -2.02 -21.86
CA ARG A 47 4.80 -2.53 -23.22
C ARG A 47 3.49 -2.44 -24.02
N ARG A 48 2.35 -2.82 -23.43
CA ARG A 48 1.02 -2.70 -24.06
C ARG A 48 0.64 -1.23 -24.32
N ALA A 49 1.11 -0.31 -23.47
CA ALA A 49 0.95 1.12 -23.66
C ALA A 49 1.98 1.73 -24.64
N GLY A 50 2.82 0.92 -25.30
CA GLY A 50 3.84 1.37 -26.26
C GLY A 50 5.04 2.07 -25.62
N ARG A 51 5.26 1.91 -24.31
CA ARG A 51 6.34 2.59 -23.56
C ARG A 51 7.54 1.65 -23.43
N HIS A 52 8.74 2.16 -23.73
CA HIS A 52 9.99 1.43 -23.58
C HIS A 52 10.66 1.78 -22.24
N VAL A 53 10.12 1.23 -21.15
CA VAL A 53 10.56 1.52 -19.76
C VAL A 53 11.27 0.30 -19.15
N ALA A 54 12.39 0.55 -18.47
CA ALA A 54 13.10 -0.46 -17.68
C ALA A 54 12.85 -0.26 -16.18
N THR A 55 13.16 -1.28 -15.37
CA THR A 55 13.11 -1.17 -13.91
C THR A 55 14.52 -1.30 -13.34
N PHE A 56 14.93 -0.32 -12.54
CA PHE A 56 16.15 -0.36 -11.74
C PHE A 56 15.80 -0.67 -10.30
N VAL A 57 16.35 -1.75 -9.74
CA VAL A 57 16.11 -2.18 -8.36
C VAL A 57 17.41 -2.09 -7.58
N SER A 58 17.38 -1.40 -6.44
CA SER A 58 18.51 -1.39 -5.50
C SER A 58 18.01 -1.37 -4.06
N GLY A 59 18.71 -2.07 -3.18
CA GLY A 59 18.34 -2.16 -1.78
C GLY A 59 19.40 -2.90 -0.99
N TYR A 60 19.13 -3.04 0.30
CA TYR A 60 19.98 -3.81 1.21
C TYR A 60 19.14 -4.87 1.93
N GLN A 61 19.75 -6.02 2.17
CA GLN A 61 19.08 -7.16 2.77
C GLN A 61 18.63 -6.83 4.21
N GLY A 62 17.36 -7.09 4.49
CA GLY A 62 16.82 -7.02 5.83
C GLY A 62 15.46 -7.71 5.87
N SER A 63 15.24 -8.59 6.85
CA SER A 63 13.95 -9.28 6.99
C SER A 63 12.84 -8.24 7.20
N PRO A 64 11.66 -8.35 6.59
CA PRO A 64 11.16 -9.51 5.84
C PRO A 64 11.54 -9.57 4.35
N LEU A 65 12.29 -8.61 3.82
CA LEU A 65 12.68 -8.56 2.40
C LEU A 65 14.09 -9.12 2.12
N ALA A 66 14.70 -9.81 3.08
CA ALA A 66 16.10 -10.26 2.99
C ALA A 66 16.41 -11.21 1.82
N GLY A 67 15.42 -11.91 1.28
CA GLY A 67 15.59 -12.82 0.14
C GLY A 67 15.24 -12.21 -1.23
N LEU A 68 14.83 -10.94 -1.28
CA LEU A 68 14.33 -10.33 -2.53
C LEU A 68 15.43 -10.23 -3.59
N ASP A 69 16.65 -9.84 -3.22
CA ASP A 69 17.77 -9.76 -4.15
C ASP A 69 18.16 -11.12 -4.72
N GLN A 70 18.25 -12.15 -3.87
CA GLN A 70 18.52 -13.52 -4.30
C GLN A 70 17.44 -14.02 -5.25
N LEU A 71 16.17 -13.71 -4.95
CA LEU A 71 15.06 -14.03 -5.83
C LEU A 71 15.22 -13.36 -7.19
N LEU A 72 15.41 -12.03 -7.21
CA LEU A 72 15.52 -11.26 -8.45
C LEU A 72 16.75 -11.67 -9.28
N ALA A 73 17.88 -11.95 -8.62
CA ALA A 73 19.10 -12.41 -9.27
C ALA A 73 18.97 -13.83 -9.86
N GLY A 74 18.23 -14.70 -9.18
CA GLY A 74 18.00 -16.08 -9.62
C GLY A 74 17.03 -16.23 -10.79
N GLN A 75 16.23 -15.20 -11.12
CA GLN A 75 15.25 -15.25 -12.19
C GLN A 75 15.76 -14.56 -13.47
N HIS A 76 16.49 -15.29 -14.31
CA HIS A 76 17.06 -14.77 -15.55
C HIS A 76 16.03 -14.07 -16.47
N ALA A 77 14.80 -14.58 -16.54
CA ALA A 77 13.72 -14.00 -17.35
C ALA A 77 13.36 -12.56 -16.93
N LEU A 78 13.47 -12.21 -15.64
CA LEU A 78 13.21 -10.84 -15.18
C LEU A 78 14.15 -9.84 -15.85
N ARG A 79 15.43 -10.20 -15.98
CA ARG A 79 16.43 -9.35 -16.64
C ARG A 79 16.32 -9.40 -18.16
N ALA A 80 16.25 -10.60 -18.72
CA ALA A 80 16.31 -10.81 -20.17
C ALA A 80 15.04 -10.33 -20.89
N ASP A 81 13.87 -10.66 -20.35
CA ASP A 81 12.59 -10.45 -21.04
C ASP A 81 11.87 -9.20 -20.49
N HIS A 82 12.04 -8.92 -19.20
CA HIS A 82 11.31 -7.85 -18.51
C HIS A 82 12.14 -6.61 -18.15
N HIS A 83 13.42 -6.58 -18.52
CA HIS A 83 14.32 -5.43 -18.36
C HIS A 83 14.41 -4.94 -16.90
N VAL A 84 14.40 -5.89 -15.95
CA VAL A 84 14.65 -5.64 -14.53
C VAL A 84 16.15 -5.72 -14.26
N HIS A 85 16.72 -4.61 -13.81
CA HIS A 85 18.13 -4.47 -13.50
C HIS A 85 18.31 -4.31 -11.98
N LEU A 86 18.67 -5.42 -11.32
CA LEU A 86 19.07 -5.40 -9.91
C LEU A 86 20.53 -4.96 -9.78
N VAL A 87 20.77 -3.95 -8.94
CA VAL A 87 22.10 -3.57 -8.45
C VAL A 87 22.05 -3.60 -6.92
N PRO A 88 22.54 -4.69 -6.29
CA PRO A 88 22.61 -4.77 -4.83
C PRO A 88 23.51 -3.66 -4.29
N ALA A 89 23.09 -3.02 -3.20
CA ALA A 89 23.91 -2.04 -2.51
C ALA A 89 24.60 -2.67 -1.30
N VAL A 90 25.63 -2.00 -0.78
CA VAL A 90 26.30 -2.40 0.48
C VAL A 90 25.63 -1.80 1.73
N ASN A 91 24.68 -0.87 1.55
CA ASN A 91 23.81 -0.32 2.57
C ASN A 91 22.57 0.35 1.95
N GLU A 92 21.59 0.72 2.77
CA GLU A 92 20.32 1.29 2.33
C GLU A 92 20.43 2.69 1.73
N GLU A 93 21.37 3.50 2.23
CA GLU A 93 21.59 4.88 1.78
C GLU A 93 22.17 4.93 0.36
N LEU A 94 23.13 4.07 0.05
CA LEU A 94 23.68 3.93 -1.30
C LEU A 94 22.62 3.41 -2.27
N ALA A 95 21.78 2.47 -1.83
CA ALA A 95 20.65 2.02 -2.63
C ALA A 95 19.69 3.18 -2.94
N ALA A 96 19.27 3.95 -1.93
CA ALA A 96 18.37 5.08 -2.10
C ALA A 96 18.96 6.16 -3.01
N THR A 97 20.25 6.46 -2.85
CA THR A 97 21.00 7.39 -3.70
C THR A 97 21.06 6.90 -5.15
N SER A 98 21.27 5.61 -5.36
CA SER A 98 21.29 5.01 -6.71
C SER A 98 19.91 5.07 -7.37
N VAL A 99 18.86 4.77 -6.62
CA VAL A 99 17.47 4.90 -7.08
C VAL A 99 17.14 6.36 -7.40
N TRP A 100 17.56 7.31 -6.57
CA TRP A 100 17.38 8.74 -6.86
C TRP A 100 18.12 9.15 -8.14
N GLY A 101 19.37 8.70 -8.32
CA GLY A 101 20.14 8.94 -9.54
C GLY A 101 19.46 8.42 -10.81
N SER A 102 18.76 7.28 -10.72
CA SER A 102 17.97 6.73 -11.85
C SER A 102 16.81 7.64 -12.30
N GLN A 103 16.38 8.57 -11.45
CA GLN A 103 15.30 9.52 -11.75
C GLN A 103 15.81 10.81 -12.40
N LEU A 104 17.13 10.98 -12.52
CA LEU A 104 17.73 12.17 -13.12
C LEU A 104 17.92 12.00 -14.62
N ASN A 105 17.70 13.09 -15.34
CA ASN A 105 18.01 13.17 -16.75
C ASN A 105 19.53 13.31 -16.94
N LEU A 106 20.16 12.35 -17.62
CA LEU A 106 21.58 12.45 -17.96
C LEU A 106 21.80 13.65 -18.92
N PRO A 107 22.72 14.58 -18.60
CA PRO A 107 23.03 15.72 -19.47
C PRO A 107 23.79 15.30 -20.75
N SER A 108 24.48 14.16 -20.71
CA SER A 108 25.20 13.55 -21.82
C SER A 108 25.14 12.03 -21.75
N GLY A 109 25.11 11.35 -22.90
CA GLY A 109 25.11 9.89 -23.00
C GLY A 109 23.91 9.32 -23.75
N THR A 110 23.96 8.02 -24.04
CA THR A 110 22.89 7.32 -24.75
C THR A 110 21.79 6.90 -23.78
N ARG A 111 20.55 7.28 -24.07
CA ARG A 111 19.37 6.75 -23.38
C ARG A 111 18.85 5.55 -24.14
N TYR A 112 18.78 4.41 -23.45
CA TYR A 112 18.24 3.17 -24.00
C TYR A 112 16.73 3.02 -23.75
N TYR A 113 16.17 3.79 -22.82
CA TYR A 113 14.79 3.69 -22.35
C TYR A 113 14.14 5.07 -22.26
N ASP A 114 12.81 5.11 -22.42
CA ASP A 114 12.01 6.33 -22.28
C ASP A 114 12.02 6.85 -20.83
N GLY A 115 12.10 5.91 -19.88
CA GLY A 115 12.19 6.17 -18.44
C GLY A 115 12.66 4.93 -17.70
N VAL A 116 13.01 5.12 -16.42
CA VAL A 116 13.42 4.04 -15.52
C VAL A 116 12.54 4.08 -14.27
N ILE A 117 11.81 3.00 -14.01
CA ILE A 117 11.14 2.81 -12.71
C ILE A 117 12.24 2.56 -11.69
N GLY A 118 12.35 3.44 -10.69
CA GLY A 118 13.28 3.27 -9.59
C GLY A 118 12.62 2.54 -8.42
N VAL A 119 13.14 1.36 -8.06
CA VAL A 119 12.63 0.56 -6.93
C VAL A 119 13.69 0.50 -5.84
N TRP A 120 13.37 1.06 -4.68
CA TRP A 120 14.15 0.89 -3.47
C TRP A 120 13.53 -0.19 -2.60
N TYR A 121 14.34 -1.01 -1.92
CA TYR A 121 13.84 -1.88 -0.85
C TYR A 121 14.76 -1.89 0.37
N GLY A 122 14.15 -1.99 1.54
CA GLY A 122 14.85 -2.08 2.82
C GLY A 122 13.88 -2.32 3.98
N LYS A 123 14.42 -2.60 5.17
CA LYS A 123 13.63 -2.72 6.40
C LYS A 123 13.41 -1.35 7.04
N GLY A 124 12.45 -1.22 7.97
CA GLY A 124 12.21 0.02 8.74
C GLY A 124 13.46 0.74 9.28
N PRO A 125 14.41 0.09 10.00
CA PRO A 125 15.65 0.77 10.41
C PRO A 125 16.52 1.24 9.23
N GLY A 126 16.46 0.52 8.10
CA GLY A 126 17.11 0.88 6.86
C GLY A 126 16.48 2.10 6.18
N LEU A 127 15.15 2.25 6.28
CA LEU A 127 14.42 3.46 5.88
C LEU A 127 14.92 4.67 6.69
N ASP A 128 15.03 4.53 8.01
CA ASP A 128 15.52 5.62 8.87
C ASP A 128 16.95 6.02 8.48
N ARG A 129 17.82 5.04 8.18
CA ARG A 129 19.20 5.27 7.70
C ARG A 129 19.26 5.95 6.34
N ALA A 130 18.36 5.60 5.42
CA ALA A 130 18.32 6.12 4.05
C ALA A 130 17.49 7.40 3.90
N SER A 131 16.93 7.93 5.00
CA SER A 131 15.92 9.00 4.97
C SER A 131 16.41 10.29 4.32
N ASP A 132 17.71 10.60 4.36
CA ASP A 132 18.23 11.80 3.68
C ASP A 132 18.10 11.71 2.15
N ALA A 133 18.64 10.63 1.55
CA ALA A 133 18.53 10.38 0.12
C ALA A 133 17.07 10.26 -0.34
N LEU A 134 16.24 9.59 0.46
CA LEU A 134 14.80 9.45 0.21
C LEU A 134 14.07 10.80 0.29
N ARG A 135 14.44 11.69 1.22
CA ARG A 135 13.88 13.05 1.33
C ARG A 135 14.21 13.89 0.11
N HIS A 136 15.45 13.84 -0.37
CA HIS A 136 15.84 14.54 -1.60
C HIS A 136 15.08 14.00 -2.81
N GLY A 137 14.98 12.67 -2.94
CA GLY A 137 14.19 12.03 -3.99
C GLY A 137 12.72 12.46 -3.97
N ALA A 138 12.06 12.40 -2.82
CA ALA A 138 10.66 12.77 -2.65
C ALA A 138 10.42 14.27 -2.92
N LEU A 139 11.31 15.14 -2.42
CA LEU A 139 11.21 16.59 -2.60
C LEU A 139 11.28 16.99 -4.07
N TYR A 140 12.31 16.55 -4.80
CA TYR A 140 12.51 16.92 -6.21
C TYR A 140 11.64 16.11 -7.19
N GLY A 141 11.15 14.96 -6.74
CA GLY A 141 10.19 14.12 -7.44
C GLY A 141 10.80 13.10 -8.39
N ALA A 142 9.97 12.13 -8.78
CA ALA A 142 10.31 11.05 -9.70
C ALA A 142 10.34 11.52 -11.17
N ASN A 143 11.01 10.77 -12.04
CA ASN A 143 10.91 11.01 -13.47
C ASN A 143 9.48 10.64 -13.96
N PRO A 144 8.75 11.50 -14.69
CA PRO A 144 7.38 11.23 -15.11
C PRO A 144 7.24 10.03 -16.08
N ALA A 145 8.30 9.68 -16.80
CA ALA A 145 8.31 8.49 -17.65
C ALA A 145 8.59 7.21 -16.84
N GLY A 146 9.41 7.31 -15.80
CA GLY A 146 9.85 6.22 -14.93
C GLY A 146 8.89 5.93 -13.79
N GLY A 147 8.79 6.86 -12.84
CA GLY A 147 8.14 6.67 -11.53
C GLY A 147 9.07 5.98 -10.52
N THR A 148 8.68 5.98 -9.25
CA THR A 148 9.39 5.31 -8.16
C THR A 148 8.47 4.49 -7.28
N LEU A 149 9.03 3.45 -6.66
CA LEU A 149 8.38 2.61 -5.67
C LEU A 149 9.37 2.29 -4.53
N VAL A 150 9.01 2.64 -3.30
CA VAL A 150 9.80 2.41 -2.09
C VAL A 150 9.17 1.26 -1.31
N LEU A 151 9.82 0.10 -1.26
CA LEU A 151 9.35 -1.09 -0.55
C LEU A 151 9.95 -1.15 0.85
N VAL A 152 9.12 -0.94 1.87
CA VAL A 152 9.55 -0.94 3.28
C VAL A 152 9.07 -2.20 3.96
N GLY A 153 10.01 -3.07 4.32
CA GLY A 153 9.77 -4.26 5.12
C GLY A 153 9.60 -3.90 6.60
N ASP A 154 8.40 -4.11 7.13
CA ASP A 154 8.09 -3.91 8.54
C ASP A 154 7.89 -5.25 9.26
N ASP A 155 8.11 -5.23 10.58
CA ASP A 155 7.90 -6.40 11.44
C ASP A 155 7.40 -5.88 12.80
N PRO A 156 6.07 -5.67 12.92
CA PRO A 156 5.45 -5.19 14.14
C PRO A 156 5.63 -6.14 15.33
N ALA A 157 5.84 -7.45 15.08
CA ALA A 157 6.02 -8.46 16.12
C ALA A 157 7.48 -8.65 16.55
N SER A 158 8.45 -8.11 15.80
CA SER A 158 9.87 -8.44 15.95
C SER A 158 10.20 -9.92 15.84
N LYS A 159 9.50 -10.65 14.98
CA LYS A 159 9.78 -12.06 14.70
C LYS A 159 11.22 -12.27 14.22
N SER A 160 11.74 -11.32 13.45
CA SER A 160 13.06 -11.37 12.81
C SER A 160 13.79 -10.03 12.87
N SER A 161 13.39 -9.16 13.82
CA SER A 161 13.90 -7.81 14.00
C SER A 161 14.55 -7.63 15.36
N SER A 162 15.53 -6.74 15.45
CA SER A 162 16.06 -6.28 16.73
C SER A 162 15.07 -5.37 17.48
N VAL A 163 14.16 -4.69 16.78
CA VAL A 163 13.15 -3.79 17.37
C VAL A 163 11.81 -3.91 16.64
N PRO A 164 10.66 -3.70 17.31
CA PRO A 164 9.35 -3.71 16.65
C PRO A 164 9.18 -2.43 15.86
N VAL A 165 8.97 -2.54 14.55
CA VAL A 165 8.96 -1.38 13.66
C VAL A 165 7.63 -1.23 12.92
N ALA A 166 7.21 0.02 12.78
CA ALA A 166 6.09 0.47 11.97
C ALA A 166 6.50 1.80 11.33
N SER A 167 6.64 1.80 10.00
CA SER A 167 7.36 2.83 9.27
C SER A 167 6.46 3.96 8.74
N GLU A 168 5.14 3.91 8.98
CA GLU A 168 4.19 4.86 8.41
C GLU A 168 4.51 6.32 8.75
N ARG A 169 4.91 6.59 10.00
CA ARG A 169 5.29 7.94 10.42
C ARG A 169 6.57 8.42 9.75
N SER A 170 7.58 7.56 9.62
CA SER A 170 8.84 7.89 8.94
C SER A 170 8.59 8.20 7.47
N MET A 171 7.80 7.37 6.78
CA MET A 171 7.41 7.61 5.38
C MET A 171 6.55 8.87 5.20
N ALA A 172 5.61 9.12 6.11
CA ALA A 172 4.78 10.33 6.07
C ALA A 172 5.63 11.60 6.28
N ALA A 173 6.64 11.56 7.15
CA ALA A 173 7.59 12.67 7.33
C ALA A 173 8.44 12.94 6.08
N LEU A 174 8.53 11.98 5.15
CA LEU A 174 9.16 12.13 3.83
C LEU A 174 8.16 12.54 2.73
N SER A 175 6.89 12.79 3.08
CA SER A 175 5.80 13.11 2.14
C SER A 175 5.61 12.03 1.07
N MET A 176 5.75 10.76 1.47
CA MET A 176 5.54 9.61 0.60
C MET A 176 4.11 9.10 0.75
N PRO A 177 3.32 8.99 -0.33
CA PRO A 177 2.06 8.27 -0.29
C PRO A 177 2.30 6.78 0.02
N ILE A 178 1.54 6.20 0.94
CA ILE A 178 1.81 4.88 1.51
C ILE A 178 0.69 3.92 1.14
N PHE A 179 1.05 2.81 0.49
CA PHE A 179 0.20 1.63 0.29
C PHE A 179 0.51 0.57 1.34
N PHE A 180 -0.51 -0.16 1.79
CA PHE A 180 -0.36 -1.23 2.77
C PHE A 180 -1.13 -2.48 2.32
N PRO A 181 -0.51 -3.35 1.48
CA PRO A 181 -1.12 -4.58 1.02
C PRO A 181 -1.28 -5.61 2.13
N ARG A 182 -2.32 -6.45 1.99
CA ARG A 182 -2.66 -7.54 2.90
C ARG A 182 -2.28 -8.92 2.40
N ASN A 183 -2.02 -9.03 1.11
CA ASN A 183 -1.76 -10.30 0.42
C ASN A 183 -0.98 -10.08 -0.88
N ALA A 184 -0.63 -11.17 -1.55
CA ALA A 184 0.11 -11.13 -2.81
C ALA A 184 -0.60 -10.38 -3.95
N GLU A 185 -1.93 -10.48 -4.06
CA GLU A 185 -2.67 -9.76 -5.10
C GLU A 185 -2.56 -8.24 -4.89
N GLU A 186 -2.74 -7.79 -3.66
CA GLU A 186 -2.59 -6.38 -3.30
C GLU A 186 -1.15 -5.89 -3.46
N ILE A 187 -0.12 -6.71 -3.23
CA ILE A 187 1.27 -6.32 -3.56
C ILE A 187 1.38 -5.97 -5.05
N VAL A 188 0.80 -6.79 -5.94
CA VAL A 188 0.82 -6.54 -7.38
C VAL A 188 -0.01 -5.31 -7.73
N ALA A 189 -1.28 -5.26 -7.33
CA ALA A 189 -2.19 -4.14 -7.59
C ALA A 189 -1.64 -2.81 -7.06
N PHE A 190 -1.22 -2.76 -5.80
CA PHE A 190 -0.75 -1.54 -5.17
C PHE A 190 0.62 -1.11 -5.69
N GLY A 191 1.47 -2.04 -6.15
CA GLY A 191 2.71 -1.67 -6.82
C GLY A 191 2.45 -1.01 -8.17
N MET A 192 1.47 -1.51 -8.93
CA MET A 192 1.03 -0.87 -10.18
C MET A 192 0.38 0.50 -9.93
N TYR A 193 -0.46 0.63 -8.90
CA TYR A 193 -0.98 1.94 -8.47
C TYR A 193 0.15 2.88 -8.05
N GLY A 194 1.12 2.40 -7.27
CA GLY A 194 2.25 3.20 -6.79
C GLY A 194 3.09 3.77 -7.93
N VAL A 195 3.39 2.97 -8.95
CA VAL A 195 4.10 3.44 -10.16
C VAL A 195 3.27 4.47 -10.93
N ALA A 196 1.97 4.21 -11.13
CA ALA A 196 1.09 5.14 -11.84
C ALA A 196 0.93 6.48 -11.09
N LEU A 197 0.70 6.43 -9.78
CA LEU A 197 0.62 7.59 -8.90
C LEU A 197 1.93 8.39 -8.93
N SER A 198 3.07 7.72 -8.87
CA SER A 198 4.38 8.37 -8.89
C SER A 198 4.63 9.10 -10.22
N ARG A 199 4.21 8.51 -11.35
CA ARG A 199 4.31 9.17 -12.66
C ARG A 199 3.38 10.38 -12.78
N ALA A 200 2.17 10.29 -12.21
CA ALA A 200 1.17 11.35 -12.29
C ALA A 200 1.47 12.55 -11.38
N SER A 201 2.01 12.30 -10.17
CA SER A 201 2.24 13.32 -9.14
C SER A 201 3.72 13.70 -8.96
N GLY A 202 4.64 12.85 -9.42
CA GLY A 202 6.05 12.94 -9.07
C GLY A 202 6.39 12.52 -7.65
N CYS A 203 5.40 12.21 -6.79
CA CYS A 203 5.66 11.75 -5.44
C CYS A 203 6.32 10.37 -5.45
N TRP A 204 7.18 10.11 -4.46
CA TRP A 204 7.75 8.79 -4.28
C TRP A 204 6.75 7.94 -3.51
N SER A 205 6.10 7.02 -4.21
CA SER A 205 5.14 6.10 -3.62
C SER A 205 5.86 5.05 -2.79
N ALA A 206 5.35 4.76 -1.61
CA ALA A 206 5.89 3.75 -0.71
C ALA A 206 4.88 2.63 -0.46
N MET A 207 5.39 1.43 -0.18
CA MET A 207 4.59 0.26 0.16
C MET A 207 5.14 -0.36 1.44
N LYS A 208 4.32 -0.39 2.49
CA LYS A 208 4.61 -1.10 3.73
C LYS A 208 4.28 -2.58 3.55
N ILE A 209 5.27 -3.45 3.70
CA ILE A 209 5.10 -4.90 3.62
C ILE A 209 5.49 -5.50 4.97
N VAL A 210 4.51 -5.97 5.73
CA VAL A 210 4.77 -6.61 7.03
C VAL A 210 5.27 -8.05 6.84
N ALA A 211 5.97 -8.58 7.84
CA ALA A 211 6.56 -9.92 7.80
C ALA A 211 5.57 -11.02 7.41
N ASP A 212 4.36 -11.00 7.98
CA ASP A 212 3.30 -11.96 7.65
C ASP A 212 2.87 -11.89 6.18
N VAL A 213 2.87 -10.69 5.59
CA VAL A 213 2.53 -10.49 4.18
C VAL A 213 3.70 -10.90 3.26
N ALA A 214 4.94 -10.68 3.66
CA ALA A 214 6.11 -11.08 2.89
C ALA A 214 6.31 -12.61 2.87
N ASP A 215 6.17 -13.25 4.04
CA ASP A 215 6.38 -14.69 4.25
C ASP A 215 5.16 -15.53 3.83
N GLY A 216 3.97 -14.94 3.88
CA GLY A 216 2.72 -15.65 3.59
C GLY A 216 2.64 -16.17 2.15
N VAL A 217 1.67 -17.05 1.92
CA VAL A 217 1.49 -17.77 0.65
C VAL A 217 0.05 -17.60 0.18
N TRP A 218 -0.12 -17.19 -1.07
CA TRP A 218 -1.44 -17.00 -1.68
C TRP A 218 -1.52 -17.62 -3.05
N THR A 219 -2.74 -17.97 -3.46
CA THR A 219 -3.07 -18.24 -4.85
C THR A 219 -3.37 -16.91 -5.53
N LEU A 220 -2.57 -16.56 -6.53
CA LEU A 220 -2.85 -15.45 -7.43
C LEU A 220 -3.56 -15.98 -8.68
N ASP A 221 -4.81 -15.59 -8.85
CA ASP A 221 -5.65 -15.96 -10.01
C ASP A 221 -6.11 -14.73 -10.82
N ARG A 222 -5.93 -13.52 -10.28
CA ARG A 222 -6.34 -12.30 -10.95
C ARG A 222 -5.53 -12.02 -12.21
N ASP A 223 -6.23 -11.72 -13.29
CA ASP A 223 -5.64 -11.17 -14.51
C ASP A 223 -5.37 -9.66 -14.38
N PHE A 224 -4.10 -9.28 -14.39
CA PHE A 224 -3.68 -7.88 -14.34
C PHE A 224 -3.58 -7.23 -15.73
N ALA A 225 -3.81 -7.97 -16.82
CA ALA A 225 -3.75 -7.40 -18.17
C ALA A 225 -4.79 -6.30 -18.39
N ASN A 226 -5.97 -6.45 -17.78
CA ASN A 226 -7.08 -5.50 -17.82
C ASN A 226 -7.24 -4.70 -16.52
N PHE A 227 -6.19 -4.63 -15.69
CA PHE A 227 -6.24 -3.87 -14.44
C PHE A 227 -6.39 -2.36 -14.71
N GLY A 228 -7.59 -1.83 -14.52
CA GLY A 228 -7.89 -0.41 -14.72
C GLY A 228 -7.19 0.46 -13.67
N ILE A 229 -6.49 1.50 -14.11
CA ILE A 229 -5.94 2.55 -13.22
C ILE A 229 -6.40 3.88 -13.77
N ALA A 230 -7.19 4.62 -12.99
CA ALA A 230 -7.63 5.96 -13.33
C ALA A 230 -6.49 6.95 -13.02
N THR A 231 -6.13 7.77 -14.00
CA THR A 231 -5.24 8.92 -13.80
C THR A 231 -6.08 10.18 -13.94
N PRO A 232 -6.47 10.83 -12.83
CA PRO A 232 -7.32 12.01 -12.89
C PRO A 232 -6.58 13.19 -13.51
N THR A 233 -7.34 14.16 -13.97
CA THR A 233 -6.83 15.50 -14.27
C THR A 233 -7.20 16.42 -13.11
N ILE A 234 -6.32 17.36 -12.77
CA ILE A 234 -6.59 18.36 -11.75
C ILE A 234 -6.35 19.75 -12.31
N GLU A 235 -6.98 20.74 -11.70
CA GLU A 235 -6.65 22.15 -11.88
C GLU A 235 -5.87 22.65 -10.67
N TRP A 236 -4.90 23.51 -10.90
CA TRP A 236 -4.16 24.22 -9.87
C TRP A 236 -4.05 25.69 -10.25
N ASP A 237 -4.39 26.59 -9.32
CA ASP A 237 -4.48 28.04 -9.55
C ASP A 237 -5.31 28.43 -10.80
N GLY A 238 -6.43 27.72 -10.99
CA GLY A 238 -7.39 27.97 -12.07
C GLY A 238 -6.93 27.53 -13.46
N ARG A 239 -5.95 26.62 -13.56
CA ARG A 239 -5.43 26.08 -14.82
C ARG A 239 -5.23 24.57 -14.75
N PRO A 240 -5.38 23.83 -15.87
CA PRO A 240 -5.00 22.43 -15.94
C PRO A 240 -3.54 22.23 -15.52
N TRP A 241 -3.32 21.31 -14.59
CA TRP A 241 -1.97 21.00 -14.10
C TRP A 241 -1.42 19.74 -14.77
N THR A 242 -0.10 19.73 -14.98
CA THR A 242 0.63 18.54 -15.41
C THR A 242 1.96 18.52 -14.70
N TYR A 243 2.30 17.37 -14.12
CA TYR A 243 3.54 17.20 -13.39
C TYR A 243 4.77 17.48 -14.25
N ARG A 244 5.72 18.23 -13.67
CA ARG A 244 7.08 18.41 -14.16
C ARG A 244 8.05 18.22 -13.01
N GLN A 245 9.04 17.36 -13.21
CA GLN A 245 10.07 17.12 -12.21
C GLN A 245 10.90 18.38 -11.96
N ARG A 246 11.23 18.63 -10.69
CA ARG A 246 12.12 19.72 -10.29
C ARG A 246 13.57 19.24 -10.33
N ILE A 247 14.47 20.13 -10.74
CA ILE A 247 15.91 19.89 -10.74
C ILE A 247 16.51 20.82 -9.70
N CYS A 248 17.32 20.27 -8.80
CA CYS A 248 18.12 21.07 -7.86
C CYS A 248 19.24 21.77 -8.65
N ALA A 249 19.01 23.01 -9.08
CA ALA A 249 20.06 23.81 -9.72
C ALA A 249 20.82 24.65 -8.68
N ALA A 250 20.12 25.15 -7.67
CA ALA A 250 20.69 25.83 -6.50
C ALA A 250 19.88 25.55 -5.22
N PRO A 251 20.47 25.71 -4.02
CA PRO A 251 19.76 25.47 -2.76
C PRO A 251 18.42 26.21 -2.60
N PRO A 252 18.24 27.48 -3.02
CA PRO A 252 16.95 28.17 -2.94
C PRO A 252 15.82 27.52 -3.75
N ASP A 253 16.13 26.73 -4.79
CA ASP A 253 15.13 26.03 -5.59
C ASP A 253 14.38 24.95 -4.79
N SER A 254 14.95 24.51 -3.66
CA SER A 254 14.29 23.57 -2.74
C SER A 254 12.94 24.10 -2.23
N LEU A 255 12.80 25.42 -2.04
CA LEU A 255 11.53 26.04 -1.63
C LEU A 255 10.45 25.94 -2.70
N LEU A 256 10.85 25.98 -3.99
CA LEU A 256 9.92 25.78 -5.10
C LEU A 256 9.51 24.32 -5.22
N ALA A 257 10.45 23.39 -5.00
CA ALA A 257 10.15 21.96 -4.98
C ALA A 257 9.23 21.58 -3.81
N GLU A 258 9.42 22.22 -2.65
CA GLU A 258 8.57 22.07 -1.46
C GLU A 258 7.16 22.61 -1.71
N ALA A 259 7.04 23.82 -2.26
CA ALA A 259 5.75 24.40 -2.62
C ALA A 259 4.99 23.53 -3.65
N ASP A 260 5.69 22.96 -4.63
CA ASP A 260 5.10 22.01 -5.58
C ASP A 260 4.66 20.71 -4.90
N LEU A 261 5.48 20.18 -3.98
CA LEU A 261 5.22 18.94 -3.25
C LEU A 261 3.94 19.05 -2.43
N TYR A 262 3.83 20.08 -1.59
CA TYR A 262 2.67 20.28 -0.70
C TYR A 262 1.47 20.93 -1.38
N GLY A 263 1.66 21.51 -2.57
CA GLY A 263 0.59 22.06 -3.39
C GLY A 263 0.07 21.06 -4.43
N PRO A 264 0.32 21.30 -5.73
CA PRO A 264 -0.35 20.55 -6.81
C PRO A 264 0.01 19.06 -6.85
N ARG A 265 1.22 18.68 -6.44
CA ARG A 265 1.61 17.26 -6.43
C ARG A 265 0.81 16.49 -5.40
N TRP A 266 0.62 17.04 -4.19
CA TRP A 266 -0.21 16.42 -3.17
C TRP A 266 -1.69 16.39 -3.57
N ALA A 267 -2.21 17.46 -4.18
CA ALA A 267 -3.57 17.46 -4.72
C ALA A 267 -3.79 16.34 -5.76
N MET A 268 -2.79 16.05 -6.60
CA MET A 268 -2.83 14.90 -7.51
C MET A 268 -2.87 13.56 -6.76
N VAL A 269 -2.13 13.43 -5.64
CA VAL A 269 -2.18 12.21 -4.79
C VAL A 269 -3.59 11.99 -4.25
N GLU A 270 -4.23 13.02 -3.72
CA GLU A 270 -5.59 12.94 -3.17
C GLU A 270 -6.63 12.64 -4.25
N ALA A 271 -6.52 13.29 -5.40
CA ALA A 271 -7.38 13.01 -6.56
C ALA A 271 -7.20 11.57 -7.06
N PHE A 272 -5.95 11.08 -7.11
CA PHE A 272 -5.66 9.71 -7.53
C PHE A 272 -6.21 8.67 -6.54
N ASN A 273 -6.09 8.91 -5.23
CA ASN A 273 -6.71 8.04 -4.22
C ASN A 273 -8.23 7.98 -4.41
N THR A 274 -8.87 9.14 -4.61
CA THR A 274 -10.32 9.23 -4.84
C THR A 274 -10.76 8.48 -6.10
N ALA A 275 -9.99 8.59 -7.18
CA ALA A 275 -10.32 8.00 -8.48
C ALA A 275 -10.13 6.48 -8.56
N ASN A 276 -9.43 5.86 -7.60
CA ASN A 276 -9.07 4.45 -7.65
C ASN A 276 -9.61 3.68 -6.43
N GLU A 277 -9.90 2.39 -6.60
CA GLU A 277 -10.41 1.51 -5.54
C GLU A 277 -9.28 0.94 -4.66
N ILE A 278 -8.44 1.82 -4.10
CA ILE A 278 -7.36 1.43 -3.19
C ILE A 278 -7.96 1.10 -1.81
N ASP A 279 -8.76 2.03 -1.28
CA ASP A 279 -9.61 1.84 -0.11
C ASP A 279 -11.02 1.38 -0.54
N SER A 280 -11.73 0.60 0.29
CA SER A 280 -13.08 0.11 -0.03
C SER A 280 -13.97 -0.01 1.21
N ILE A 281 -15.23 0.42 1.10
CA ILE A 281 -16.27 0.11 2.09
C ILE A 281 -16.84 -1.26 1.73
N GLU A 282 -16.39 -2.30 2.42
CA GLU A 282 -16.72 -3.70 2.06
C GLU A 282 -17.99 -4.19 2.74
N ILE A 283 -18.36 -3.60 3.88
CA ILE A 283 -19.67 -3.81 4.52
C ILE A 283 -20.35 -2.45 4.64
N ASP A 284 -21.51 -2.30 4.01
CA ASP A 284 -22.24 -1.03 3.96
C ASP A 284 -23.74 -1.24 4.19
N PRO A 285 -24.21 -1.28 5.45
CA PRO A 285 -25.64 -1.37 5.73
C PRO A 285 -26.33 -0.02 5.45
N PRO A 286 -27.63 -0.04 5.10
CA PRO A 286 -28.39 1.19 4.85
C PRO A 286 -28.44 2.15 6.05
N GLN A 287 -28.36 1.60 7.27
CA GLN A 287 -28.27 2.36 8.50
C GLN A 287 -27.12 1.77 9.32
N ALA A 288 -26.14 2.60 9.66
CA ALA A 288 -24.98 2.20 10.44
C ALA A 288 -24.90 3.04 11.71
N TRP A 289 -24.68 2.41 12.86
CA TRP A 289 -24.37 3.14 14.09
C TRP A 289 -22.87 3.13 14.42
N LEU A 290 -22.15 2.11 13.93
CA LEU A 290 -20.72 1.93 14.08
C LEU A 290 -20.05 1.85 12.72
N GLY A 291 -19.05 2.70 12.50
CA GLY A 291 -18.08 2.57 11.42
C GLY A 291 -16.80 1.95 11.96
N ILE A 292 -16.24 0.97 11.27
CA ILE A 292 -14.91 0.42 11.57
C ILE A 292 -13.98 0.81 10.42
N VAL A 293 -12.90 1.54 10.73
CA VAL A 293 -11.82 1.85 9.80
C VAL A 293 -10.65 0.95 10.13
N ALA A 294 -10.38 -0.04 9.27
CA ALA A 294 -9.32 -1.02 9.51
C ALA A 294 -8.25 -0.96 8.42
N VAL A 295 -6.98 -0.95 8.85
CA VAL A 295 -5.84 -0.56 8.01
C VAL A 295 -4.98 -1.76 7.65
N GLY A 296 -4.73 -1.98 6.35
CA GLY A 296 -3.88 -3.08 5.88
C GLY A 296 -4.29 -4.41 6.50
N THR A 297 -3.34 -5.18 7.02
CA THR A 297 -3.58 -6.51 7.61
C THR A 297 -4.50 -6.48 8.84
N ALA A 298 -4.64 -5.33 9.51
CA ALA A 298 -5.59 -5.18 10.61
C ALA A 298 -7.04 -5.36 10.14
N TYR A 299 -7.34 -5.13 8.86
CA TYR A 299 -8.64 -5.48 8.28
C TYR A 299 -8.92 -6.97 8.40
N ASP A 300 -8.01 -7.84 7.94
CA ASP A 300 -8.21 -9.28 8.01
C ASP A 300 -8.32 -9.77 9.45
N ALA A 301 -7.51 -9.22 10.36
CA ALA A 301 -7.59 -9.52 11.78
C ALA A 301 -8.95 -9.11 12.39
N VAL A 302 -9.51 -7.96 12.01
CA VAL A 302 -10.86 -7.53 12.43
C VAL A 302 -11.91 -8.48 11.89
N ARG A 303 -11.84 -8.83 10.60
CA ARG A 303 -12.79 -9.72 9.92
C ARG A 303 -12.82 -11.10 10.58
N GLU A 304 -11.66 -11.67 10.84
CA GLU A 304 -11.53 -12.96 11.54
C GLU A 304 -12.02 -12.85 13.00
N ALA A 305 -11.68 -11.78 13.73
CA ALA A 305 -12.14 -11.59 15.10
C ALA A 305 -13.67 -11.43 15.19
N LEU A 306 -14.30 -10.73 14.24
CA LEU A 306 -15.76 -10.61 14.15
C LEU A 306 -16.40 -11.97 13.84
N ALA A 307 -15.84 -12.75 12.90
CA ALA A 307 -16.29 -14.11 12.61
C ALA A 307 -16.18 -15.02 13.85
N ASN A 308 -15.08 -14.92 14.59
CA ASN A 308 -14.87 -15.61 15.86
C ASN A 308 -15.82 -15.14 16.98
N LEU A 309 -16.44 -13.96 16.85
CA LEU A 309 -17.53 -13.51 17.75
C LEU A 309 -18.92 -13.93 17.24
N GLY A 310 -18.98 -14.67 16.13
CA GLY A 310 -20.20 -15.15 15.49
C GLY A 310 -20.85 -14.15 14.55
N LEU A 311 -20.10 -13.16 14.04
CA LEU A 311 -20.62 -12.12 13.16
C LEU A 311 -20.06 -12.31 11.75
N GLY A 312 -20.88 -12.89 10.86
CA GLY A 312 -20.61 -12.90 9.42
C GLY A 312 -21.14 -11.64 8.73
N ASP A 313 -21.00 -11.56 7.41
CA ASP A 313 -21.40 -10.38 6.61
C ASP A 313 -22.86 -9.99 6.83
N ILE A 314 -23.75 -10.99 6.82
CA ILE A 314 -25.19 -10.79 7.02
C ILE A 314 -25.47 -10.25 8.43
N ASP A 315 -24.76 -10.74 9.44
CA ASP A 315 -24.93 -10.30 10.82
C ASP A 315 -24.42 -8.87 11.01
N LEU A 316 -23.28 -8.52 10.38
CA LEU A 316 -22.74 -7.16 10.40
C LEU A 316 -23.67 -6.15 9.72
N LEU A 317 -24.27 -6.54 8.58
CA LEU A 317 -25.27 -5.73 7.89
C LEU A 317 -26.50 -5.51 8.78
N ARG A 318 -27.02 -6.56 9.41
CA ARG A 318 -28.17 -6.47 10.33
C ARG A 318 -27.85 -5.67 11.60
N ALA A 319 -26.62 -5.78 12.10
CA ALA A 319 -26.15 -5.07 13.28
C ALA A 319 -25.88 -3.58 13.02
N GLY A 320 -25.95 -3.11 11.76
CA GLY A 320 -25.66 -1.73 11.40
C GLY A 320 -24.19 -1.37 11.60
N ILE A 321 -23.28 -2.26 11.19
CA ILE A 321 -21.84 -2.04 11.25
C ILE A 321 -21.31 -1.84 9.83
N ARG A 322 -20.73 -0.67 9.57
CA ARG A 322 -20.05 -0.33 8.31
C ARG A 322 -18.55 -0.56 8.46
N ILE A 323 -17.88 -1.11 7.44
CA ILE A 323 -16.42 -1.36 7.52
C ILE A 323 -15.72 -0.81 6.28
N LEU A 324 -14.77 0.10 6.51
CA LEU A 324 -13.82 0.60 5.52
C LEU A 324 -12.49 -0.14 5.66
N ARG A 325 -12.11 -0.87 4.61
CA ARG A 325 -10.75 -1.37 4.41
C ARG A 325 -9.90 -0.24 3.83
N VAL A 326 -8.84 0.12 4.54
CA VAL A 326 -7.85 1.11 4.11
C VAL A 326 -6.65 0.40 3.51
N GLY A 327 -6.44 0.56 2.20
CA GLY A 327 -5.24 0.14 1.47
C GLY A 327 -4.20 1.25 1.34
N MET A 328 -4.59 2.52 1.50
CA MET A 328 -3.71 3.69 1.48
C MET A 328 -3.77 4.46 2.81
N PRO A 329 -2.99 4.08 3.83
CA PRO A 329 -3.01 4.76 5.14
C PRO A 329 -2.57 6.23 5.11
N TYR A 330 -1.86 6.68 4.05
CA TYR A 330 -1.42 8.06 3.95
C TYR A 330 -1.28 8.53 2.48
N PRO A 331 -1.88 9.66 2.09
CA PRO A 331 -2.98 10.34 2.81
C PRO A 331 -4.23 9.46 2.85
N LEU A 332 -4.96 9.52 3.96
CA LEU A 332 -6.25 8.84 4.09
C LEU A 332 -7.29 9.48 3.14
N GLY A 333 -8.04 8.66 2.41
CA GLY A 333 -9.07 9.12 1.48
C GLY A 333 -10.25 9.79 2.19
N SER A 334 -10.35 11.13 2.08
CA SER A 334 -11.35 11.92 2.80
C SER A 334 -12.79 11.62 2.37
N ASP A 335 -13.05 11.41 1.08
CA ASP A 335 -14.41 11.18 0.57
C ASP A 335 -15.00 9.85 1.03
N LYS A 336 -14.23 8.76 0.96
CA LYS A 336 -14.64 7.45 1.46
C LYS A 336 -14.84 7.47 2.97
N LEU A 337 -13.98 8.18 3.70
CA LEU A 337 -14.15 8.36 5.15
C LEU A 337 -15.43 9.14 5.48
N ARG A 338 -15.73 10.22 4.77
CA ARG A 338 -16.97 10.99 4.97
C ARG A 338 -18.20 10.16 4.66
N ARG A 339 -18.19 9.36 3.59
CA ARG A 339 -19.25 8.38 3.30
C ARG A 339 -19.39 7.35 4.43
N LEU A 340 -18.28 6.87 4.99
CA LEU A 340 -18.34 5.99 6.14
C LEU A 340 -18.95 6.69 7.37
N ALA A 341 -18.59 7.95 7.61
CA ALA A 341 -19.06 8.73 8.75
C ALA A 341 -20.52 9.19 8.62
N ASP A 342 -21.10 9.13 7.43
CA ASP A 342 -22.47 9.58 7.15
C ASP A 342 -23.50 8.78 7.97
N ASP A 343 -24.28 9.50 8.77
CA ASP A 343 -25.26 9.02 9.76
C ASP A 343 -24.73 7.96 10.76
N VAL A 344 -23.41 7.90 10.96
CA VAL A 344 -22.78 7.00 11.94
C VAL A 344 -22.61 7.71 13.28
N GLN A 345 -22.84 6.99 14.38
CA GLN A 345 -22.69 7.55 15.73
C GLN A 345 -21.25 7.48 16.22
N GLN A 346 -20.55 6.41 15.86
CA GLN A 346 -19.23 6.07 16.39
C GLN A 346 -18.32 5.50 15.32
N ILE A 347 -17.05 5.87 15.34
CA ILE A 347 -16.01 5.27 14.49
C ILE A 347 -14.95 4.63 15.38
N LEU A 348 -14.72 3.33 15.16
CA LEU A 348 -13.59 2.59 15.70
C LEU A 348 -12.48 2.51 14.64
N VAL A 349 -11.30 3.02 14.96
CA VAL A 349 -10.11 2.89 14.11
C VAL A 349 -9.23 1.76 14.63
N VAL A 350 -8.91 0.81 13.73
CA VAL A 350 -8.06 -0.35 14.01
C VAL A 350 -6.84 -0.30 13.11
N GLU A 351 -5.71 0.02 13.72
CA GLU A 351 -4.42 0.22 13.04
C GLU A 351 -3.26 -0.27 13.92
N ASP A 352 -2.12 -0.62 13.32
CA ASP A 352 -0.96 -1.09 14.07
C ASP A 352 -0.30 0.01 14.92
N LYS A 353 0.35 -0.41 16.01
CA LYS A 353 1.20 0.44 16.87
C LYS A 353 0.51 1.70 17.41
N THR A 354 0.73 2.85 16.79
CA THR A 354 0.31 4.15 17.35
C THR A 354 -0.86 4.74 16.58
N ALA A 355 -1.58 5.69 17.17
CA ALA A 355 -2.65 6.41 16.50
C ALA A 355 -2.09 7.26 15.34
N PHE A 356 -2.16 6.77 14.11
CA PHE A 356 -1.69 7.44 12.90
C PHE A 356 -2.86 7.74 11.95
N VAL A 357 -3.58 6.71 11.52
CA VAL A 357 -4.86 6.82 10.80
C VAL A 357 -5.94 7.39 11.72
N GLU A 358 -5.98 7.03 13.00
CA GLU A 358 -6.94 7.60 13.97
C GLU A 358 -6.83 9.12 14.05
N MET A 359 -5.61 9.67 13.93
CA MET A 359 -5.40 11.12 13.94
C MET A 359 -5.89 11.77 12.66
N GLN A 360 -5.66 11.16 11.50
CA GLN A 360 -6.18 11.66 10.22
C GLN A 360 -7.72 11.60 10.16
N VAL A 361 -8.33 10.53 10.70
CA VAL A 361 -9.79 10.42 10.79
C VAL A 361 -10.37 11.56 11.61
N LYS A 362 -9.76 11.86 12.77
CA LYS A 362 -10.18 12.99 13.60
C LYS A 362 -10.02 14.32 12.88
N ASP A 363 -8.91 14.53 12.19
CA ASP A 363 -8.63 15.77 11.46
C ASP A 363 -9.65 16.00 10.33
N ILE A 364 -9.88 15.00 9.48
CA ILE A 364 -10.84 15.07 8.36
C ILE A 364 -12.27 15.36 8.84
N LEU A 365 -12.66 14.85 10.01
CA LEU A 365 -14.02 14.97 10.55
C LEU A 365 -14.19 16.14 11.53
N TYR A 366 -13.12 16.78 12.00
CA TYR A 366 -13.18 17.77 13.09
C TYR A 366 -14.13 18.94 12.79
N ALA A 367 -14.21 19.38 11.54
CA ALA A 367 -15.06 20.49 11.09
C ALA A 367 -16.40 20.03 10.46
N CYS A 368 -16.69 18.73 10.44
CA CYS A 368 -17.95 18.21 9.92
C CYS A 368 -19.07 18.36 10.96
N SER A 369 -20.19 18.95 10.55
CA SER A 369 -21.40 18.98 11.39
C SER A 369 -21.89 17.55 11.64
N GLY A 370 -22.16 17.22 12.90
CA GLY A 370 -22.62 15.87 13.27
C GLY A 370 -21.53 14.80 13.24
N ALA A 371 -20.24 15.19 13.31
CA ALA A 371 -19.13 14.24 13.31
C ALA A 371 -19.28 13.14 14.39
N PRO A 372 -19.05 11.86 14.04
CA PRO A 372 -19.14 10.75 14.98
C PRO A 372 -18.06 10.84 16.07
N VAL A 373 -18.30 10.13 17.18
CA VAL A 373 -17.25 9.91 18.19
C VAL A 373 -16.19 8.98 17.60
N VAL A 374 -14.99 9.49 17.38
CA VAL A 374 -13.85 8.71 16.86
C VAL A 374 -12.97 8.21 18.00
N PHE A 375 -12.74 6.90 18.04
CA PHE A 375 -11.87 6.24 19.00
C PHE A 375 -11.11 5.06 18.37
N GLY A 376 -10.13 4.51 19.07
CA GLY A 376 -9.25 3.48 18.52
C GLY A 376 -8.30 2.95 19.57
N LYS A 377 -7.08 3.51 19.64
CA LYS A 377 -6.08 3.13 20.66
C LYS A 377 -6.60 3.31 22.08
N ARG A 378 -7.44 4.33 22.27
CA ARG A 378 -8.18 4.53 23.52
C ARG A 378 -9.67 4.57 23.21
N GLY A 379 -10.48 3.97 24.08
CA GLY A 379 -11.93 4.03 24.01
C GLY A 379 -12.49 5.39 24.44
N PRO A 380 -13.83 5.56 24.39
CA PRO A 380 -14.50 6.81 24.81
C PRO A 380 -14.22 7.21 26.28
N ASP A 381 -13.95 6.23 27.15
CA ASP A 381 -13.55 6.44 28.55
C ASP A 381 -12.05 6.76 28.74
N ARG A 382 -11.33 6.95 27.63
CA ARG A 382 -9.88 7.19 27.54
C ARG A 382 -8.98 6.06 28.05
N ARG A 383 -9.54 4.88 28.35
CA ARG A 383 -8.77 3.67 28.65
C ARG A 383 -8.25 3.04 27.38
N ALA A 384 -7.16 2.28 27.48
CA ALA A 384 -6.62 1.55 26.34
C ALA A 384 -7.66 0.58 25.78
N LEU A 385 -7.79 0.52 24.46
CA LEU A 385 -8.75 -0.34 23.75
C LEU A 385 -8.03 -1.18 22.70
N ILE A 386 -7.64 -0.59 21.57
CA ILE A 386 -6.81 -1.30 20.57
C ILE A 386 -5.35 -1.31 21.03
N PRO A 387 -4.70 -2.49 21.15
CA PRO A 387 -3.31 -2.59 21.60
C PRO A 387 -2.36 -1.73 20.76
N SER A 388 -1.35 -1.17 21.43
CA SER A 388 -0.32 -0.32 20.79
C SER A 388 1.03 -0.99 20.60
N ASP A 389 1.19 -2.18 21.15
CA ASP A 389 2.39 -3.01 21.12
C ASP A 389 2.15 -4.27 20.30
N GLY A 390 3.23 -4.98 19.92
CA GLY A 390 3.18 -6.18 19.09
C GLY A 390 2.45 -5.98 17.74
N GLU A 391 2.01 -7.09 17.16
CA GLU A 391 1.16 -7.14 15.98
C GLU A 391 -0.33 -7.27 16.37
N LEU A 392 -1.23 -6.73 15.56
CA LEU A 392 -2.67 -6.87 15.76
C LEU A 392 -3.20 -8.15 15.10
N THR A 393 -3.30 -9.22 15.89
CA THR A 393 -3.94 -10.48 15.47
C THR A 393 -5.41 -10.51 15.85
N ALA A 394 -6.18 -11.39 15.21
CA ALA A 394 -7.60 -11.60 15.52
C ALA A 394 -7.82 -11.89 17.02
N ALA A 395 -6.99 -12.74 17.61
CA ALA A 395 -7.04 -13.08 19.04
C ALA A 395 -6.91 -11.85 19.94
N ARG A 396 -6.03 -10.91 19.59
CA ARG A 396 -5.84 -9.66 20.36
C ARG A 396 -6.97 -8.65 20.16
N LEU A 397 -7.74 -8.77 19.10
CA LEU A 397 -8.89 -7.92 18.80
C LEU A 397 -10.21 -8.44 19.39
N LEU A 398 -10.30 -9.71 19.82
CA LEU A 398 -11.51 -10.28 20.43
C LEU A 398 -12.01 -9.48 21.65
N GLY A 399 -11.12 -9.17 22.59
CA GLY A 399 -11.45 -8.40 23.80
C GLY A 399 -11.97 -6.99 23.47
N PRO A 400 -11.19 -6.18 22.71
CA PRO A 400 -11.61 -4.84 22.29
C PRO A 400 -12.92 -4.83 21.51
N LEU A 401 -13.10 -5.72 20.52
CA LEU A 401 -14.33 -5.77 19.73
C LEU A 401 -15.53 -6.20 20.57
N ARG A 402 -15.38 -7.21 21.44
CA ARG A 402 -16.44 -7.60 22.39
C ARG A 402 -16.85 -6.41 23.27
N GLN A 403 -15.89 -5.63 23.77
CA GLN A 403 -16.18 -4.45 24.59
C GLN A 403 -17.00 -3.39 23.84
N VAL A 404 -16.70 -3.17 22.55
CA VAL A 404 -17.41 -2.19 21.72
C VAL A 404 -18.82 -2.68 21.35
N LEU A 405 -19.00 -3.97 21.14
CA LEU A 405 -20.23 -4.54 20.57
C LEU A 405 -21.25 -5.03 21.61
N LYS A 406 -20.81 -5.37 22.83
CA LYS A 406 -21.62 -6.07 23.86
C LYS A 406 -22.98 -5.45 24.18
N ASP A 407 -23.14 -4.13 24.05
CA ASP A 407 -24.36 -3.43 24.48
C ASP A 407 -25.41 -3.35 23.35
N ARG A 408 -25.04 -3.67 22.11
CA ARG A 408 -25.91 -3.51 20.92
C ARG A 408 -26.00 -4.76 20.05
N VAL A 409 -25.07 -5.70 20.18
CA VAL A 409 -25.00 -6.88 19.31
C VAL A 409 -24.91 -8.13 20.17
N ALA A 410 -25.77 -9.11 19.87
CA ALA A 410 -25.70 -10.42 20.51
C ALA A 410 -24.48 -11.18 19.99
N LEU A 411 -23.56 -11.55 20.89
CA LEU A 411 -22.33 -12.29 20.56
C LEU A 411 -22.49 -13.73 21.02
N THR A 412 -22.14 -14.70 20.17
CA THR A 412 -22.41 -16.13 20.43
C THR A 412 -21.35 -16.81 21.29
N ILE A 413 -20.17 -16.22 21.46
CA ILE A 413 -19.07 -16.83 22.22
C ILE A 413 -18.89 -16.14 23.57
N SER A 414 -19.19 -16.89 24.64
CA SER A 414 -18.88 -16.53 26.02
C SER A 414 -17.40 -16.15 26.18
N PRO A 415 -17.04 -15.21 27.07
CA PRO A 415 -15.63 -14.85 27.28
C PRO A 415 -14.80 -16.10 27.61
N PRO A 416 -13.55 -16.20 27.10
CA PRO A 416 -12.64 -17.21 27.62
C PRO A 416 -12.52 -17.03 29.15
N PRO A 417 -12.44 -18.13 29.92
CA PRO A 417 -12.46 -18.11 31.37
C PRO A 417 -11.32 -17.30 31.99
#